data_AF-A0A6B2RTC4-F1
#
_entry.id   AF-A0A6B2RTC4-F1
#
_cell.length_a   1.000
_cell.length_b   1.000
_cell.length_c   1.000
_cell.angle_alpha   90.00
_cell.angle_beta   90.00
_cell.angle_gamma   90.00
#
_symmetry.space_group_name_H-M   'P 1'
#
loop_
_entity.id
_entity.type
_entity.pdbx_description
1 polymer ?
#
loop_
_entity_poly.entity_id
_entity_poly.type
_entity_poly.pdbx_seq_one_letter_code
_entity_poly.pdbx_strand_id
1 'polypeptide(L)'
;MTAGQQSRAGVVGLGMIGAGVAVSLARSGRPPVTYDIRPDAADGLAGVPQQVGSPALVARSSDVVMVAVVDAAQARDVIGGENGLLSQARPGLTVVLLSTVALPVVRELAQLCADSEVAFIDCGVTPGDKAAENGMVAIVGGEQDAVDAARPVLDDWAKKVIHCGPVGAGMATKIARNVITYGSWRTVFEAAALASGAGVDPARLAEVVDSADPEGRTLLQLLRMHGPDGALPEAVGRQIEPLMTKDLDAARDLAAALGVPVPLVDTARAEARRTLELGEQPPPARDELRGFGLEMMDQVYGTGFSSAVRDRPADPFIDETVDYLFAQVWGRAGLSVRDRRLLTLGVAASTGRAELIQIIANGGLVNGELTADQLREAVLHLAVYTGWCNATATHAGVTAAIAAHTPRPQDASDRQEPK
;
A
#
# COMPACT_ATOMS: atom_id res chain seq x y z
N MET A 1 -5.80 -54.27 -1.23
CA MET A 1 -5.19 -52.94 -1.14
C MET A 1 -5.37 -52.48 0.30
N THR A 2 -4.31 -52.50 1.08
CA THR A 2 -4.32 -52.00 2.47
C THR A 2 -4.74 -50.53 2.45
N ALA A 3 -5.76 -50.18 3.23
CA ALA A 3 -6.16 -48.79 3.42
C ALA A 3 -4.91 -47.99 3.84
N GLY A 4 -4.44 -47.09 2.96
CA GLY A 4 -3.30 -46.22 3.26
C GLY A 4 -3.61 -45.44 4.52
N GLN A 5 -2.72 -45.51 5.50
CA GLN A 5 -2.94 -44.88 6.80
C GLN A 5 -3.04 -43.36 6.62
N GLN A 6 -4.21 -42.80 6.95
CA GLN A 6 -4.51 -41.38 6.79
C GLN A 6 -3.58 -40.53 7.67
N SER A 7 -2.90 -39.53 7.10
CA SER A 7 -1.98 -38.64 7.84
C SER A 7 -2.66 -38.00 9.06
N ARG A 8 -1.97 -37.84 10.18
CA ARG A 8 -2.55 -37.26 11.39
C ARG A 8 -2.37 -35.75 11.42
N ALA A 9 -3.44 -35.02 11.72
CA ALA A 9 -3.40 -33.57 11.83
C ALA A 9 -3.16 -33.10 13.26
N GLY A 10 -2.51 -31.96 13.42
CA GLY A 10 -2.39 -31.23 14.68
C GLY A 10 -2.69 -29.75 14.49
N VAL A 11 -3.20 -29.09 15.52
CA VAL A 11 -3.46 -27.64 15.50
C VAL A 11 -2.95 -27.01 16.78
N VAL A 12 -2.12 -25.98 16.65
CA VAL A 12 -1.64 -25.18 17.77
C VAL A 12 -2.15 -23.75 17.65
N GLY A 13 -2.82 -23.28 18.69
CA GLY A 13 -3.56 -22.02 18.73
C GLY A 13 -4.99 -22.21 18.23
N LEU A 14 -5.97 -22.04 19.12
CA LEU A 14 -7.41 -22.20 18.87
C LEU A 14 -8.12 -20.84 18.94
N GLY A 15 -7.52 -19.84 18.30
CA GLY A 15 -8.19 -18.58 17.96
C GLY A 15 -9.13 -18.74 16.76
N MET A 16 -9.59 -17.63 16.18
CA MET A 16 -10.53 -17.62 15.04
C MET A 16 -10.12 -18.58 13.90
N ILE A 17 -8.86 -18.51 13.46
CA ILE A 17 -8.36 -19.35 12.37
C ILE A 17 -8.17 -20.79 12.82
N GLY A 18 -7.39 -21.02 13.88
CA GLY A 18 -7.04 -22.37 14.29
C GLY A 18 -8.22 -23.19 14.82
N ALA A 19 -9.15 -22.59 15.55
CA ALA A 19 -10.39 -23.27 15.96
C ALA A 19 -11.24 -23.65 14.73
N GLY A 20 -11.35 -22.76 13.74
CA GLY A 20 -12.04 -23.06 12.49
C GLY A 20 -11.38 -24.20 11.72
N VAL A 21 -10.05 -24.19 11.60
CA VAL A 21 -9.27 -25.30 11.02
C VAL A 21 -9.51 -26.61 11.78
N ALA A 22 -9.52 -26.58 13.11
CA ALA A 22 -9.73 -27.77 13.92
C ALA A 22 -11.13 -28.39 13.70
N VAL A 23 -12.17 -27.56 13.67
CA VAL A 23 -13.55 -27.96 13.37
C VAL A 23 -13.68 -28.50 11.95
N SER A 24 -13.05 -27.84 10.97
CA SER A 24 -13.03 -28.28 9.58
C SER A 24 -12.38 -29.66 9.40
N LEU A 25 -11.23 -29.89 10.02
CA LEU A 25 -10.55 -31.18 10.02
C LEU A 25 -11.42 -32.29 10.65
N ALA A 26 -12.02 -32.01 11.80
CA ALA A 26 -12.93 -32.95 12.47
C ALA A 26 -14.13 -33.32 11.58
N ARG A 27 -14.76 -32.32 10.94
CA ARG A 27 -15.87 -32.54 10.01
C ARG A 27 -15.46 -33.37 8.79
N SER A 28 -14.22 -33.22 8.32
CA SER A 28 -13.66 -34.01 7.21
C SER A 28 -13.20 -35.42 7.63
N GLY A 29 -13.48 -35.84 8.87
CA GLY A 29 -13.14 -37.16 9.38
C GLY A 29 -11.69 -37.31 9.86
N ARG A 30 -10.96 -36.21 10.02
CA ARG A 30 -9.59 -36.17 10.54
C ARG A 30 -9.49 -35.34 11.84
N PRO A 31 -10.10 -35.80 12.96
CA PRO A 31 -10.05 -35.04 14.21
C PRO A 31 -8.60 -34.76 14.63
N PRO A 32 -8.21 -33.49 14.81
CA PRO A 32 -6.81 -33.14 15.08
C PRO A 32 -6.45 -33.30 16.55
N VAL A 33 -5.16 -33.43 16.83
CA VAL A 33 -4.60 -33.22 18.17
C VAL A 33 -4.36 -31.73 18.36
N THR A 34 -4.94 -31.14 19.40
CA THR A 34 -4.97 -29.68 19.56
C THR A 34 -4.24 -29.20 20.80
N TYR A 35 -3.74 -27.96 20.76
CA TYR A 35 -3.22 -27.22 21.91
C TYR A 35 -3.51 -25.72 21.77
N ASP A 36 -3.91 -25.07 22.85
CA ASP A 36 -3.96 -23.62 23.05
C ASP A 36 -3.42 -23.34 24.46
N ILE A 37 -2.92 -22.11 24.70
CA ILE A 37 -2.49 -21.70 26.05
C ILE A 37 -3.68 -21.63 27.02
N ARG A 38 -4.88 -21.39 26.51
CA ARG A 38 -6.12 -21.39 27.30
C ARG A 38 -6.65 -22.84 27.39
N PRO A 39 -6.79 -23.40 28.59
CA PRO A 39 -7.12 -24.82 28.79
C PRO A 39 -8.54 -25.20 28.35
N ASP A 40 -9.43 -24.23 28.19
CA ASP A 40 -10.82 -24.36 27.75
C ASP A 40 -11.03 -24.06 26.26
N ALA A 41 -9.99 -23.72 25.50
CA ALA A 41 -10.15 -23.26 24.11
C ALA A 41 -10.70 -24.33 23.14
N ALA A 42 -10.55 -25.61 23.47
CA ALA A 42 -11.15 -26.72 22.70
C ALA A 42 -12.61 -26.99 23.10
N ASP A 43 -13.07 -26.44 24.22
CA ASP A 43 -14.39 -26.75 24.78
C ASP A 43 -15.49 -26.20 23.86
N GLY A 44 -16.45 -27.06 23.51
CA GLY A 44 -17.56 -26.69 22.63
C GLY A 44 -17.22 -26.64 21.13
N LEU A 45 -15.98 -26.91 20.72
CA LEU A 45 -15.63 -27.05 19.30
C LEU A 45 -16.16 -28.37 18.73
N ALA A 46 -17.06 -28.30 17.76
CA ALA A 46 -17.75 -29.47 17.21
C ALA A 46 -16.78 -30.51 16.62
N GLY A 47 -16.80 -31.72 17.18
CA GLY A 47 -15.98 -32.85 16.72
C GLY A 47 -14.50 -32.77 17.07
N VAL A 48 -14.06 -31.71 17.77
CA VAL A 48 -12.67 -31.53 18.18
C VAL A 48 -12.45 -32.20 19.55
N PRO A 49 -11.44 -33.09 19.70
CA PRO A 49 -11.12 -33.69 20.99
C PRO A 49 -10.60 -32.66 22.01
N GLN A 50 -10.58 -33.05 23.29
CA GLN A 50 -9.91 -32.26 24.33
C GLN A 50 -8.44 -32.06 23.98
N GLN A 51 -7.95 -30.83 24.16
CA GLN A 51 -6.56 -30.47 23.88
C GLN A 51 -5.56 -31.19 24.80
N VAL A 52 -4.34 -31.40 24.28
CA VAL A 52 -3.22 -31.95 25.05
C VAL A 52 -2.52 -30.85 25.87
N GLY A 53 -1.54 -31.23 26.69
CA GLY A 53 -0.88 -30.30 27.63
C GLY A 53 0.26 -29.45 27.06
N SER A 54 0.71 -29.67 25.82
CA SER A 54 1.79 -28.88 25.21
C SER A 54 1.86 -29.03 23.68
N PRO A 55 2.51 -28.08 22.95
CA PRO A 55 2.82 -28.24 21.53
C PRO A 55 3.63 -29.51 21.24
N ALA A 56 4.62 -29.85 22.08
CA ALA A 56 5.40 -31.09 21.93
C ALA A 56 4.51 -32.35 21.81
N LEU A 57 3.45 -32.44 22.62
CA LEU A 57 2.53 -33.58 22.58
C LEU A 57 1.68 -33.63 21.29
N VAL A 58 1.40 -32.45 20.69
CA VAL A 58 0.80 -32.34 19.36
C VAL A 58 1.75 -32.92 18.31
N ALA A 59 3.01 -32.47 18.28
CA ALA A 59 4.03 -32.97 17.35
C ALA A 59 4.24 -34.49 17.46
N ARG A 60 4.28 -35.03 18.68
CA ARG A 60 4.42 -36.48 18.94
C ARG A 60 3.27 -37.30 18.35
N SER A 61 2.13 -36.69 18.06
CA SER A 61 0.88 -37.39 17.70
C SER A 61 0.40 -37.06 16.28
N SER A 62 1.00 -36.07 15.61
CA SER A 62 0.63 -35.59 14.28
C SER A 62 1.74 -35.81 13.24
N ASP A 63 1.35 -35.86 11.96
CA ASP A 63 2.25 -35.90 10.81
C ASP A 63 2.32 -34.50 10.15
N VAL A 64 1.23 -33.73 10.23
CA VAL A 64 1.17 -32.32 9.79
C VAL A 64 0.56 -31.48 10.92
N VAL A 65 1.23 -30.38 11.30
CA VAL A 65 0.78 -29.49 12.39
C VAL A 65 0.59 -28.07 11.87
N MET A 66 -0.63 -27.55 12.00
CA MET A 66 -0.96 -26.17 11.70
C MET A 66 -0.72 -25.30 12.93
N VAL A 67 0.05 -24.22 12.77
CA VAL A 67 0.36 -23.25 13.82
C VAL A 67 -0.35 -21.93 13.52
N ALA A 68 -1.32 -21.56 14.35
CA ALA A 68 -2.17 -20.38 14.20
C ALA A 68 -2.18 -19.55 15.50
N VAL A 69 -1.09 -18.83 15.73
CA VAL A 69 -0.84 -17.95 16.89
C VAL A 69 -0.82 -16.47 16.50
N VAL A 70 -0.75 -15.56 17.48
CA VAL A 70 -0.95 -14.11 17.27
C VAL A 70 0.27 -13.45 16.62
N ASP A 71 1.48 -13.79 17.06
CA ASP A 71 2.69 -13.09 16.67
C ASP A 71 3.91 -14.00 16.51
N ALA A 72 5.03 -13.39 16.10
CA ALA A 72 6.29 -14.07 15.87
C ALA A 72 6.93 -14.63 17.16
N ALA A 73 6.70 -14.02 18.33
CA ALA A 73 7.26 -14.52 19.59
C ALA A 73 6.55 -15.83 19.99
N GLN A 74 5.23 -15.87 19.87
CA GLN A 74 4.43 -17.07 20.08
C GLN A 74 4.79 -18.17 19.07
N ALA A 75 5.02 -17.81 17.80
CA ALA A 75 5.43 -18.79 16.78
C ALA A 75 6.79 -19.44 17.11
N ARG A 76 7.76 -18.64 17.57
CA ARG A 76 9.07 -19.16 18.02
C ARG A 76 8.95 -20.08 19.22
N ASP A 77 8.18 -19.69 20.23
CA ASP A 77 7.98 -20.49 21.44
C ASP A 77 7.28 -21.82 21.12
N VAL A 78 6.19 -21.76 20.33
CA VAL A 78 5.45 -22.96 19.91
C VAL A 78 6.31 -23.91 19.09
N ILE A 79 7.16 -23.41 18.19
CA ILE A 79 7.97 -24.26 17.31
C ILE A 79 9.21 -24.76 18.05
N GLY A 80 10.03 -23.85 18.59
CA GLY A 80 11.37 -24.14 19.11
C GLY A 80 11.57 -23.96 20.61
N GLY A 81 10.54 -23.59 21.37
CA GLY A 81 10.63 -23.48 22.83
C GLY A 81 10.88 -24.82 23.50
N GLU A 82 11.13 -24.81 24.82
CA GLU A 82 11.48 -26.01 25.61
C GLU A 82 10.41 -27.11 25.49
N ASN A 83 9.14 -26.73 25.45
CA ASN A 83 7.99 -27.63 25.21
C ASN A 83 7.36 -27.44 23.81
N GLY A 84 8.14 -26.88 22.89
CA GLY A 84 7.74 -26.60 21.51
C GLY A 84 7.64 -27.87 20.66
N LEU A 85 7.14 -27.73 19.44
CA LEU A 85 6.93 -28.81 18.48
C LEU A 85 8.20 -29.63 18.22
N LEU A 86 9.35 -28.96 18.09
CA LEU A 86 10.62 -29.62 17.74
C LEU A 86 11.17 -30.51 18.87
N SER A 87 10.79 -30.27 20.12
CA SER A 87 11.26 -31.07 21.27
C SER A 87 10.81 -32.53 21.25
N GLN A 88 9.70 -32.84 20.56
CA GLN A 88 9.17 -34.20 20.39
C GLN A 88 8.71 -34.46 18.94
N ALA A 89 9.34 -33.77 17.97
CA ALA A 89 9.09 -34.01 16.56
C ALA A 89 9.44 -35.45 16.18
N ARG A 90 8.70 -36.00 15.23
CA ARG A 90 8.99 -37.32 14.64
C ARG A 90 9.53 -37.15 13.22
N PRO A 91 10.30 -38.13 12.73
CA PRO A 91 10.69 -38.18 11.33
C PRO A 91 9.47 -38.03 10.42
N GLY A 92 9.55 -37.09 9.47
CA GLY A 92 8.46 -36.80 8.52
C GLY A 92 7.41 -35.80 9.00
N LEU A 93 7.57 -35.18 10.18
CA LEU A 93 6.70 -34.09 10.62
C LEU A 93 6.79 -32.89 9.65
N THR A 94 5.64 -32.32 9.31
CA THR A 94 5.53 -31.04 8.60
C THR A 94 4.86 -29.99 9.49
N VAL A 95 5.51 -28.85 9.68
CA VAL A 95 4.95 -27.68 10.37
C VAL A 95 4.43 -26.70 9.32
N VAL A 96 3.16 -26.31 9.45
CA VAL A 96 2.48 -25.35 8.57
C VAL A 96 2.15 -24.10 9.37
N LEU A 97 2.86 -22.99 9.11
CA LEU A 97 2.64 -21.72 9.80
C LEU A 97 1.52 -20.92 9.13
N LEU A 98 0.38 -20.77 9.81
CA LEU A 98 -0.77 -19.99 9.33
C LEU A 98 -0.70 -18.52 9.76
N SER A 99 0.04 -18.23 10.83
CA SER A 99 0.24 -16.88 11.34
C SER A 99 0.95 -16.00 10.33
N THR A 100 0.39 -14.80 10.09
CA THR A 100 1.04 -13.81 9.23
C THR A 100 2.20 -13.18 9.99
N VAL A 101 3.43 -13.48 9.58
CA VAL A 101 4.67 -12.94 10.14
C VAL A 101 5.58 -12.39 9.05
N ALA A 102 6.58 -11.57 9.43
CA ALA A 102 7.53 -11.02 8.49
C ALA A 102 8.44 -12.12 7.88
N LEU A 103 8.87 -11.95 6.62
CA LEU A 103 9.70 -12.93 5.92
C LEU A 103 11.01 -13.32 6.65
N PRO A 104 11.72 -12.42 7.36
CA PRO A 104 12.87 -12.83 8.16
C PRO A 104 12.51 -13.88 9.22
N VAL A 105 11.33 -13.75 9.85
CA VAL A 105 10.82 -14.72 10.83
C VAL A 105 10.47 -16.03 10.16
N VAL A 106 9.84 -16.00 8.98
CA VAL A 106 9.54 -17.22 8.20
C VAL A 106 10.83 -18.01 7.92
N ARG A 107 11.88 -17.33 7.45
CA ARG A 107 13.18 -17.95 7.13
C ARG A 107 13.88 -18.49 8.38
N GLU A 108 13.83 -17.75 9.47
CA GLU A 108 14.35 -18.19 10.77
C GLU A 108 13.68 -19.48 11.25
N LEU A 109 12.33 -19.52 11.24
CA LEU A 109 11.56 -20.69 11.66
C LEU A 109 11.78 -21.89 10.72
N ALA A 110 11.89 -21.64 9.41
CA ALA A 110 12.22 -22.68 8.44
C ALA A 110 13.60 -23.29 8.69
N GLN A 111 14.61 -22.47 8.99
CA GLN A 111 15.95 -22.95 9.34
C GLN A 111 15.90 -23.77 10.62
N LEU A 112 15.18 -23.30 11.64
CA LEU A 112 15.03 -24.02 12.90
C LEU A 112 14.37 -25.39 12.74
N CYS A 113 13.36 -25.49 11.87
CA CYS A 113 12.76 -26.76 11.49
C CYS A 113 13.74 -27.65 10.70
N ALA A 114 14.49 -27.08 9.75
CA ALA A 114 15.47 -27.82 8.95
C ALA A 114 16.59 -28.42 9.81
N ASP A 115 17.10 -27.68 10.79
CA ASP A 115 18.12 -28.15 11.75
C ASP A 115 17.64 -29.35 12.58
N SER A 116 16.32 -29.54 12.69
CA SER A 116 15.66 -30.66 13.37
C SER A 116 15.07 -31.70 12.41
N GLU A 117 15.41 -31.65 11.12
CA GLU A 117 14.90 -32.55 10.06
C GLU A 117 13.36 -32.53 9.93
N VAL A 118 12.74 -31.37 10.22
CA VAL A 118 11.29 -31.14 10.12
C VAL A 118 10.99 -30.27 8.90
N ALA A 119 10.00 -30.67 8.09
CA ALA A 119 9.56 -29.89 6.95
C ALA A 119 8.77 -28.65 7.40
N PHE A 120 8.91 -27.55 6.67
CA PHE A 120 8.27 -26.28 7.01
C PHE A 120 7.54 -25.69 5.80
N ILE A 121 6.30 -25.24 6.03
CA ILE A 121 5.45 -24.58 5.04
C ILE A 121 4.93 -23.28 5.65
N ASP A 122 5.12 -22.16 4.98
CA ASP A 122 4.44 -20.92 5.32
C ASP A 122 3.12 -20.82 4.55
N CYS A 123 2.01 -20.63 5.26
CA CYS A 123 0.67 -20.74 4.69
C CYS A 123 -0.20 -19.51 5.03
N GLY A 124 -0.24 -18.53 4.15
CA GLY A 124 -1.16 -17.41 4.30
C GLY A 124 -2.60 -17.85 4.06
N VAL A 125 -3.55 -17.42 4.89
CA VAL A 125 -4.98 -17.80 4.74
C VAL A 125 -5.89 -16.61 4.43
N THR A 126 -6.93 -16.83 3.63
CA THR A 126 -7.94 -15.80 3.30
C THR A 126 -9.26 -16.38 2.74
N PRO A 127 -10.44 -15.83 3.06
CA PRO A 127 -10.72 -14.92 4.16
C PRO A 127 -10.84 -15.70 5.49
N GLY A 128 -10.44 -15.09 6.61
CA GLY A 128 -10.28 -15.81 7.88
C GLY A 128 -11.59 -16.17 8.61
N ASP A 129 -12.64 -15.38 8.40
CA ASP A 129 -13.99 -15.58 8.96
C ASP A 129 -14.66 -16.86 8.43
N LYS A 130 -14.15 -17.43 7.34
CA LYS A 130 -14.63 -18.66 6.72
C LYS A 130 -13.88 -19.92 7.14
N ALA A 131 -13.04 -19.84 8.18
CA ALA A 131 -12.22 -20.94 8.66
C ALA A 131 -13.04 -22.20 9.01
N ALA A 132 -14.13 -22.06 9.76
CA ALA A 132 -14.94 -23.18 10.22
C ALA A 132 -15.80 -23.86 9.14
N GLU A 133 -15.88 -23.30 7.93
CA GLU A 133 -16.75 -23.76 6.83
C GLU A 133 -15.97 -24.41 5.67
N ASN A 134 -14.69 -24.74 5.86
CA ASN A 134 -13.76 -25.08 4.77
C ASN A 134 -13.67 -23.99 3.69
N GLY A 135 -13.89 -22.72 4.04
CA GLY A 135 -14.02 -21.65 3.06
C GLY A 135 -12.73 -20.90 2.74
N MET A 136 -11.63 -21.20 3.44
CA MET A 136 -10.36 -20.48 3.28
C MET A 136 -9.58 -20.94 2.04
N VAL A 137 -8.96 -19.98 1.35
CA VAL A 137 -7.86 -20.23 0.44
C VAL A 137 -6.57 -20.28 1.26
N ALA A 138 -5.84 -21.39 1.14
CA ALA A 138 -4.50 -21.58 1.69
C ALA A 138 -3.46 -21.22 0.63
N ILE A 139 -2.61 -20.25 0.93
CA ILE A 139 -1.56 -19.70 0.06
C ILE A 139 -0.23 -20.21 0.60
N VAL A 140 0.32 -21.25 -0.01
CA VAL A 140 1.44 -22.02 0.57
C VAL A 140 2.76 -21.70 -0.12
N GLY A 141 3.80 -21.50 0.69
CA GLY A 141 5.21 -21.49 0.31
C GLY A 141 5.92 -22.65 0.99
N GLY A 142 6.73 -23.38 0.23
CA GLY A 142 7.42 -24.56 0.72
C GLY A 142 7.97 -25.41 -0.42
N GLU A 143 8.86 -26.34 -0.08
CA GLU A 143 9.36 -27.33 -1.04
C GLU A 143 8.21 -28.20 -1.57
N GLN A 144 8.27 -28.56 -2.86
CA GLN A 144 7.21 -29.29 -3.55
C GLN A 144 6.82 -30.58 -2.82
N ASP A 145 7.81 -31.38 -2.42
CA ASP A 145 7.58 -32.66 -1.74
C ASP A 145 6.89 -32.48 -0.38
N ALA A 146 7.25 -31.43 0.37
CA ALA A 146 6.61 -31.12 1.65
C ALA A 146 5.16 -30.68 1.45
N VAL A 147 4.90 -29.83 0.45
CA VAL A 147 3.56 -29.36 0.10
C VAL A 147 2.69 -30.54 -0.36
N ASP A 148 3.21 -31.42 -1.19
CA ASP A 148 2.50 -32.60 -1.68
C ASP A 148 2.19 -33.60 -0.56
N ALA A 149 3.12 -33.81 0.38
CA ALA A 149 2.90 -34.63 1.57
C ALA A 149 1.85 -34.04 2.51
N ALA A 150 1.81 -32.71 2.67
CA ALA A 150 0.83 -32.01 3.50
C ALA A 150 -0.54 -31.83 2.81
N ARG A 151 -0.59 -31.94 1.48
CA ARG A 151 -1.77 -31.65 0.66
C ARG A 151 -3.06 -32.33 1.13
N PRO A 152 -3.08 -33.63 1.50
CA PRO A 152 -4.29 -34.28 1.97
C PRO A 152 -4.84 -33.70 3.27
N VAL A 153 -3.99 -33.13 4.13
CA VAL A 153 -4.42 -32.45 5.37
C VAL A 153 -4.89 -31.04 5.07
N LEU A 154 -4.23 -30.34 4.14
CA LEU A 154 -4.62 -28.98 3.72
C LEU A 154 -6.00 -28.97 3.03
N ASP A 155 -6.27 -29.94 2.15
CA ASP A 155 -7.56 -30.05 1.44
C ASP A 155 -8.74 -30.35 2.38
N ASP A 156 -8.50 -30.89 3.57
CA ASP A 156 -9.55 -31.18 4.56
C ASP A 156 -10.10 -29.94 5.28
N TRP A 157 -9.43 -28.80 5.18
CA TRP A 157 -9.90 -27.54 5.78
C TRP A 157 -9.85 -26.33 4.85
N ALA A 158 -9.09 -26.38 3.76
CA ALA A 158 -9.05 -25.29 2.78
C ALA A 158 -10.06 -25.55 1.65
N LYS A 159 -10.71 -24.49 1.17
CA LYS A 159 -11.47 -24.50 -0.09
C LYS A 159 -10.57 -24.75 -1.28
N LYS A 160 -9.37 -24.18 -1.23
CA LYS A 160 -8.36 -24.27 -2.29
C LYS A 160 -6.98 -24.07 -1.68
N VAL A 161 -6.05 -24.93 -2.07
CA VAL A 161 -4.62 -24.77 -1.78
C VAL A 161 -3.93 -24.25 -3.04
N ILE A 162 -3.17 -23.17 -2.91
CA ILE A 162 -2.40 -22.55 -3.99
C ILE A 162 -0.93 -22.54 -3.57
N HIS A 163 -0.11 -23.33 -4.24
CA HIS A 163 1.34 -23.34 -4.03
C HIS A 163 1.99 -22.22 -4.85
N CYS A 164 2.62 -21.28 -4.14
CA CYS A 164 3.14 -20.05 -4.70
C CYS A 164 4.66 -20.08 -4.91
N GLY A 165 5.32 -21.19 -4.57
CA GLY A 165 6.77 -21.36 -4.71
C GLY A 165 7.43 -21.83 -3.42
N PRO A 166 8.74 -21.59 -3.24
CA PRO A 166 9.51 -22.08 -2.11
C PRO A 166 9.12 -21.37 -0.81
N VAL A 167 9.74 -21.76 0.31
CA VAL A 167 9.53 -21.13 1.61
C VAL A 167 9.65 -19.59 1.53
N GLY A 168 8.65 -18.92 2.09
CA GLY A 168 8.46 -17.47 2.07
C GLY A 168 7.50 -16.99 0.99
N ALA A 169 7.26 -17.77 -0.07
CA ALA A 169 6.40 -17.35 -1.18
C ALA A 169 4.92 -17.25 -0.78
N GLY A 170 4.45 -18.11 0.15
CA GLY A 170 3.08 -18.10 0.64
C GLY A 170 2.77 -16.81 1.40
N MET A 171 3.64 -16.44 2.35
CA MET A 171 3.53 -15.22 3.13
C MET A 171 3.76 -13.97 2.29
N ALA A 172 4.73 -13.97 1.37
CA ALA A 172 4.92 -12.86 0.43
C ALA A 172 3.65 -12.60 -0.39
N THR A 173 3.04 -13.66 -0.93
CA THR A 173 1.79 -13.58 -1.70
C THR A 173 0.64 -13.09 -0.84
N LYS A 174 0.52 -13.56 0.41
CA LYS A 174 -0.50 -13.09 1.36
C LYS A 174 -0.33 -11.60 1.69
N ILE A 175 0.89 -11.15 1.92
CA ILE A 175 1.21 -9.73 2.17
C ILE A 175 0.84 -8.89 0.94
N ALA A 176 1.24 -9.30 -0.26
CA ALA A 176 0.89 -8.61 -1.51
C ALA A 176 -0.65 -8.54 -1.70
N ARG A 177 -1.37 -9.64 -1.42
CA ARG A 177 -2.85 -9.65 -1.46
C ARG A 177 -3.46 -8.68 -0.44
N ASN A 178 -2.87 -8.55 0.74
CA ASN A 178 -3.33 -7.59 1.74
C ASN A 178 -3.10 -6.14 1.28
N VAL A 179 -1.99 -5.84 0.59
CA VAL A 179 -1.76 -4.52 -0.03
C VAL A 179 -2.88 -4.17 -1.02
N ILE A 180 -3.28 -5.11 -1.88
CA ILE A 180 -4.41 -4.92 -2.81
C ILE A 180 -5.70 -4.57 -2.07
N THR A 181 -5.96 -5.24 -0.93
CA THR A 181 -7.21 -5.07 -0.17
C THR A 181 -7.25 -3.76 0.59
N TYR A 182 -6.21 -3.46 1.37
CA TYR A 182 -6.20 -2.25 2.19
C TYR A 182 -5.93 -0.99 1.35
N GLY A 183 -5.17 -1.13 0.26
CA GLY A 183 -5.00 -0.08 -0.74
C GLY A 183 -6.34 0.28 -1.40
N SER A 184 -7.12 -0.72 -1.83
CA SER A 184 -8.44 -0.44 -2.44
C SER A 184 -9.41 0.22 -1.46
N TRP A 185 -9.42 -0.16 -0.18
CA TRP A 185 -10.24 0.51 0.84
C TRP A 185 -9.87 1.98 1.01
N ARG A 186 -8.56 2.28 0.99
CA ARG A 186 -8.07 3.66 1.03
C ARG A 186 -8.51 4.45 -0.20
N THR A 187 -8.43 3.87 -1.39
CA THR A 187 -8.92 4.48 -2.64
C THR A 187 -10.42 4.74 -2.59
N VAL A 188 -11.21 3.77 -2.15
CA VAL A 188 -12.68 3.89 -2.03
C VAL A 188 -13.04 4.98 -1.03
N PHE A 189 -12.31 5.10 0.08
CA PHE A 189 -12.52 6.18 1.04
C PHE A 189 -12.34 7.56 0.38
N GLU A 190 -11.27 7.77 -0.39
CA GLU A 190 -11.01 9.06 -1.05
C GLU A 190 -12.05 9.37 -2.13
N ALA A 191 -12.42 8.37 -2.93
CA ALA A 191 -13.47 8.52 -3.93
C ALA A 191 -14.84 8.85 -3.29
N ALA A 192 -15.19 8.20 -2.17
CA ALA A 192 -16.42 8.49 -1.44
C ALA A 192 -16.42 9.89 -0.80
N ALA A 193 -15.27 10.35 -0.30
CA ALA A 193 -15.11 11.69 0.23
C ALA A 193 -15.27 12.77 -0.85
N LEU A 194 -14.68 12.56 -2.04
CA LEU A 194 -14.89 13.42 -3.21
C LEU A 194 -16.35 13.47 -3.64
N ALA A 195 -16.98 12.31 -3.79
CA ALA A 195 -18.38 12.21 -4.17
C ALA A 195 -19.29 12.93 -3.15
N SER A 196 -19.09 12.67 -1.85
CA SER A 196 -19.86 13.31 -0.78
C SER A 196 -19.66 14.82 -0.75
N GLY A 197 -18.42 15.31 -0.92
CA GLY A 197 -18.13 16.74 -0.99
C GLY A 197 -18.81 17.41 -2.18
N ALA A 198 -18.96 16.70 -3.29
CA ALA A 198 -19.72 17.14 -4.46
C ALA A 198 -21.26 16.99 -4.32
N GLY A 199 -21.75 16.55 -3.16
CA GLY A 199 -23.19 16.35 -2.91
C GLY A 199 -23.75 15.03 -3.44
N VAL A 200 -22.91 14.06 -3.81
CA VAL A 200 -23.30 12.74 -4.29
C VAL A 200 -23.33 11.74 -3.12
N ASP A 201 -24.44 11.03 -2.97
CA ASP A 201 -24.57 9.94 -2.00
C ASP A 201 -23.58 8.80 -2.34
N PRO A 202 -22.71 8.37 -1.40
CA PRO A 202 -21.81 7.23 -1.60
C PRO A 202 -22.51 5.94 -2.04
N ALA A 203 -23.79 5.74 -1.70
CA ALA A 203 -24.56 4.59 -2.18
C ALA A 203 -24.76 4.62 -3.71
N ARG A 204 -24.89 5.81 -4.31
CA ARG A 204 -24.95 5.96 -5.77
C ARG A 204 -23.60 5.73 -6.42
N LEU A 205 -22.51 6.13 -5.76
CA LEU A 205 -21.17 5.76 -6.23
C LEU A 205 -20.99 4.25 -6.25
N ALA A 206 -21.42 3.54 -5.20
CA ALA A 206 -21.38 2.08 -5.16
C ALA A 206 -22.20 1.46 -6.30
N GLU A 207 -23.43 1.95 -6.54
CA GLU A 207 -24.28 1.48 -7.65
C GLU A 207 -23.62 1.65 -9.03
N VAL A 208 -22.94 2.79 -9.26
CA VAL A 208 -22.19 3.04 -10.50
C VAL A 208 -21.03 2.03 -10.65
N VAL A 209 -20.27 1.81 -9.58
CA VAL A 209 -19.14 0.86 -9.59
C VAL A 209 -19.62 -0.57 -9.81
N ASP A 210 -20.65 -1.01 -9.09
CA ASP A 210 -21.22 -2.36 -9.24
C ASP A 210 -21.82 -2.58 -10.63
N SER A 211 -22.41 -1.55 -11.24
CA SER A 211 -22.96 -1.64 -12.59
C SER A 211 -21.88 -1.68 -13.67
N ALA A 212 -20.78 -0.93 -13.48
CA ALA A 212 -19.67 -0.85 -14.43
C ALA A 212 -18.71 -2.04 -14.33
N ASP A 213 -18.54 -2.58 -13.12
CA ASP A 213 -17.63 -3.69 -12.82
C ASP A 213 -18.29 -4.73 -11.89
N PRO A 214 -19.34 -5.43 -12.35
CA PRO A 214 -20.14 -6.35 -11.53
C PRO A 214 -19.35 -7.55 -10.97
N GLU A 215 -18.17 -7.81 -11.52
CA GLU A 215 -17.28 -8.90 -11.09
C GLU A 215 -16.02 -8.39 -10.37
N GLY A 216 -15.88 -7.08 -10.15
CA GLY A 216 -14.71 -6.48 -9.50
C GLY A 216 -13.38 -6.74 -10.24
N ARG A 217 -13.44 -6.87 -11.57
CA ARG A 217 -12.28 -7.21 -12.42
C ARG A 217 -11.28 -6.06 -12.52
N THR A 218 -11.72 -4.81 -12.40
CA THR A 218 -10.88 -3.61 -12.53
C THR A 218 -9.72 -3.62 -11.54
N LEU A 219 -9.97 -4.06 -10.30
CA LEU A 219 -8.95 -4.11 -9.26
C LEU A 219 -7.73 -4.97 -9.62
N LEU A 220 -7.93 -6.04 -10.39
CA LEU A 220 -6.86 -6.94 -10.84
C LEU A 220 -6.54 -6.78 -12.33
N GLN A 221 -7.11 -5.79 -13.00
CA GLN A 221 -7.03 -5.64 -14.45
C GLN A 221 -5.59 -5.39 -14.89
N LEU A 222 -4.87 -4.50 -14.22
CA LEU A 222 -3.47 -4.20 -14.54
C LEU A 222 -2.60 -5.47 -14.46
N LEU A 223 -2.74 -6.26 -13.39
CA LEU A 223 -2.01 -7.54 -13.25
C LEU A 223 -2.34 -8.52 -14.38
N ARG A 224 -3.58 -8.54 -14.87
CA ARG A 224 -4.04 -9.42 -15.96
C ARG A 224 -3.66 -8.91 -17.36
N MET A 225 -3.26 -7.65 -17.50
CA MET A 225 -2.78 -7.08 -18.76
C MET A 225 -1.31 -7.42 -19.05
N HIS A 226 -0.57 -7.93 -18.06
CA HIS A 226 0.82 -8.32 -18.26
C HIS A 226 0.91 -9.50 -19.23
N GLY A 227 1.90 -9.43 -20.13
CA GLY A 227 2.18 -10.47 -21.11
C GLY A 227 2.77 -11.74 -20.49
N PRO A 228 3.07 -12.76 -21.33
CA PRO A 228 3.72 -13.99 -20.88
C PRO A 228 5.10 -13.79 -20.24
N ASP A 229 5.77 -12.68 -20.56
CA ASP A 229 7.02 -12.22 -19.99
C ASP A 229 6.87 -11.52 -18.63
N GLY A 230 5.62 -11.31 -18.18
CA GLY A 230 5.31 -10.66 -16.91
C GLY A 230 5.44 -9.15 -16.94
N ALA A 231 5.49 -8.52 -18.13
CA ALA A 231 5.58 -7.07 -18.31
C ALA A 231 4.29 -6.50 -18.95
N LEU A 232 3.99 -5.23 -18.69
CA LEU A 232 2.90 -4.53 -19.37
C LEU A 232 3.35 -4.13 -20.78
N PRO A 233 2.61 -4.47 -21.85
CA PRO A 233 2.97 -4.03 -23.19
C PRO A 233 3.01 -2.50 -23.31
N GLU A 234 4.13 -1.95 -23.79
CA GLU A 234 4.36 -0.50 -23.84
C GLU A 234 3.23 0.26 -24.56
N ALA A 235 2.69 -0.31 -25.65
CA ALA A 235 1.58 0.29 -26.41
C ALA A 235 0.32 0.49 -25.55
N VAL A 236 0.03 -0.44 -24.64
CA VAL A 236 -1.10 -0.34 -23.70
C VAL A 236 -0.84 0.80 -22.72
N GLY A 237 0.36 0.85 -22.15
CA GLY A 237 0.76 1.95 -21.26
C GLY A 237 0.62 3.32 -21.93
N ARG A 238 1.14 3.48 -23.16
CA ARG A 238 1.05 4.74 -23.93
C ARG A 238 -0.38 5.16 -24.26
N GLN A 239 -1.31 4.21 -24.36
CA GLN A 239 -2.72 4.50 -24.58
C GLN A 239 -3.43 4.96 -23.30
N ILE A 240 -3.08 4.35 -22.15
CA ILE A 240 -3.76 4.61 -20.87
C ILE A 240 -3.22 5.88 -20.20
N GLU A 241 -1.93 6.17 -20.31
CA GLU A 241 -1.26 7.26 -19.57
C GLU A 241 -1.90 8.64 -19.78
N PRO A 242 -2.28 9.07 -21.00
CA PRO A 242 -2.94 10.37 -21.20
C PRO A 242 -4.34 10.42 -20.59
N LEU A 243 -5.08 9.31 -20.62
CA LEU A 243 -6.43 9.21 -20.04
C LEU A 243 -6.37 9.27 -18.52
N MET A 244 -5.48 8.48 -17.93
CA MET A 244 -5.21 8.47 -16.48
C MET A 244 -4.76 9.84 -16.00
N THR A 245 -3.87 10.51 -16.74
CA THR A 245 -3.44 11.87 -16.46
C THR A 245 -4.61 12.85 -16.45
N LYS A 246 -5.40 12.89 -17.53
CA LYS A 246 -6.56 13.78 -17.67
C LYS A 246 -7.58 13.58 -16.55
N ASP A 247 -7.95 12.32 -16.26
CA ASP A 247 -9.01 12.02 -15.30
C ASP A 247 -8.57 12.25 -13.85
N LEU A 248 -7.31 11.97 -13.51
CA LEU A 248 -6.77 12.26 -12.18
C LEU A 248 -6.53 13.76 -11.97
N ASP A 249 -6.16 14.52 -13.01
CA ASP A 249 -6.09 15.98 -12.91
C ASP A 249 -7.47 16.59 -12.63
N ALA A 250 -8.54 16.10 -13.30
CA ALA A 250 -9.90 16.51 -12.99
C ALA A 250 -10.33 16.16 -11.54
N ALA A 251 -9.90 15.00 -11.03
CA ALA A 251 -10.15 14.62 -9.64
C ALA A 251 -9.42 15.55 -8.65
N ARG A 252 -8.19 15.97 -8.95
CA ARG A 252 -7.42 16.93 -8.14
C ARG A 252 -8.07 18.31 -8.12
N ASP A 253 -8.52 18.80 -9.27
CA ASP A 253 -9.24 20.08 -9.37
C ASP A 253 -10.52 20.07 -8.52
N LEU A 254 -11.29 18.98 -8.59
CA LEU A 254 -12.47 18.79 -7.74
C LEU A 254 -12.10 18.73 -6.26
N ALA A 255 -11.06 17.98 -5.90
CA ALA A 255 -10.56 17.86 -4.54
C ALA A 255 -10.20 19.24 -3.95
N ALA A 256 -9.48 20.06 -4.73
CA ALA A 256 -9.07 21.40 -4.35
C ALA A 256 -10.28 22.32 -4.15
N ALA A 257 -11.27 22.27 -5.05
CA ALA A 257 -12.50 23.05 -4.93
C ALA A 257 -13.32 22.70 -3.67
N LEU A 258 -13.26 21.44 -3.23
CA LEU A 258 -14.01 20.93 -2.09
C LEU A 258 -13.22 20.93 -0.76
N GLY A 259 -11.90 21.22 -0.80
CA GLY A 259 -11.03 21.10 0.36
C GLY A 259 -10.85 19.66 0.86
N VAL A 260 -10.96 18.67 -0.02
CA VAL A 260 -10.85 17.25 0.31
C VAL A 260 -9.43 16.75 0.02
N PRO A 261 -8.70 16.15 0.97
CA PRO A 261 -7.38 15.59 0.71
C PRO A 261 -7.47 14.27 -0.08
N VAL A 262 -6.68 14.17 -1.16
CA VAL A 262 -6.67 13.01 -2.07
C VAL A 262 -5.25 12.47 -2.37
N PRO A 263 -4.46 12.12 -1.33
CA PRO A 263 -3.06 11.75 -1.50
C PRO A 263 -2.83 10.53 -2.41
N LEU A 264 -3.78 9.58 -2.50
CA LEU A 264 -3.65 8.48 -3.46
C LEU A 264 -3.86 8.94 -4.90
N VAL A 265 -4.76 9.89 -5.15
CA VAL A 265 -4.93 10.50 -6.48
C VAL A 265 -3.66 11.21 -6.89
N ASP A 266 -3.07 12.02 -5.99
CA ASP A 266 -1.81 12.72 -6.24
C ASP A 266 -0.67 11.74 -6.55
N THR A 267 -0.54 10.68 -5.75
CA THR A 267 0.50 9.66 -5.94
C THR A 267 0.29 8.89 -7.24
N ALA A 268 -0.94 8.45 -7.53
CA ALA A 268 -1.26 7.74 -8.76
C ALA A 268 -0.98 8.61 -9.99
N ARG A 269 -1.30 9.90 -9.93
CA ARG A 269 -1.04 10.86 -11.00
C ARG A 269 0.45 11.09 -11.22
N ALA A 270 1.23 11.22 -10.14
CA ALA A 270 2.68 11.43 -10.21
C ALA A 270 3.42 10.17 -10.73
N GLU A 271 2.98 8.99 -10.32
CA GLU A 271 3.60 7.70 -10.68
C GLU A 271 2.93 7.02 -11.88
N ALA A 272 2.11 7.74 -12.68
CA ALA A 272 1.31 7.15 -13.77
C ALA A 272 2.18 6.37 -14.77
N ARG A 273 3.29 6.96 -15.22
CA ARG A 273 4.24 6.32 -16.15
C ARG A 273 4.87 5.06 -15.56
N ARG A 274 5.30 5.14 -14.29
CA ARG A 274 5.89 4.00 -13.57
C ARG A 274 4.88 2.88 -13.35
N THR A 275 3.64 3.23 -13.01
CA THR A 275 2.51 2.29 -12.86
C THR A 275 2.24 1.54 -14.16
N LEU A 276 2.48 2.18 -15.30
CA LEU A 276 2.29 1.64 -16.63
C LEU A 276 3.60 1.13 -17.27
N GLU A 277 4.66 0.94 -16.46
CA GLU A 277 5.98 0.45 -16.88
C GLU A 277 6.60 1.22 -18.07
N LEU A 278 6.21 2.48 -18.24
CA LEU A 278 6.78 3.38 -19.24
C LEU A 278 8.09 3.99 -18.72
N GLY A 279 9.07 4.12 -19.61
CA GLY A 279 10.30 4.86 -19.31
C GLY A 279 10.03 6.34 -18.98
N GLU A 280 11.04 7.03 -18.46
CA GLU A 280 10.94 8.48 -18.26
C GLU A 280 10.57 9.20 -19.57
N GLN A 281 9.82 10.29 -19.44
CA GLN A 281 9.56 11.12 -20.60
C GLN A 281 10.89 11.74 -21.04
N PRO A 282 11.32 11.56 -22.31
CA PRO A 282 12.55 12.17 -22.78
C PRO A 282 12.44 13.70 -22.65
N PRO A 283 13.57 14.41 -22.42
CA PRO A 283 13.55 15.85 -22.41
C PRO A 283 12.99 16.37 -23.75
N PRO A 284 12.25 17.49 -23.74
CA PRO A 284 11.71 18.08 -24.96
C PRO A 284 12.82 18.33 -25.98
N ALA A 285 12.47 18.21 -27.27
CA ALA A 285 13.40 18.53 -28.34
C ALA A 285 13.78 20.02 -28.29
N ARG A 286 14.93 20.40 -28.87
CA ARG A 286 15.44 21.79 -28.76
C ARG A 286 14.48 22.85 -29.30
N ASP A 287 13.72 22.49 -30.32
CA ASP A 287 12.67 23.29 -30.94
C ASP A 287 11.37 23.37 -30.12
N GLU A 288 11.19 22.49 -29.13
CA GLU A 288 10.03 22.43 -28.25
C GLU A 288 10.32 23.03 -26.85
N LEU A 289 11.59 23.33 -26.54
CA LEU A 289 12.03 23.83 -25.23
C LEU A 289 11.24 25.03 -24.74
N ARG A 290 10.96 25.99 -25.62
CA ARG A 290 10.21 27.21 -25.28
C ARG A 290 8.79 26.89 -24.84
N GLY A 291 8.09 26.03 -25.59
CA GLY A 291 6.72 25.64 -25.27
C GLY A 291 6.64 24.90 -23.94
N PHE A 292 7.51 23.90 -23.79
CA PHE A 292 7.61 23.12 -22.55
C PHE A 292 8.02 23.98 -21.35
N GLY A 293 8.94 24.94 -21.54
CA GLY A 293 9.35 25.87 -20.50
C GLY A 293 8.21 26.75 -20.00
N LEU A 294 7.35 27.24 -20.90
CA LEU A 294 6.17 28.01 -20.52
C LEU A 294 5.16 27.17 -19.74
N GLU A 295 4.93 25.92 -20.15
CA GLU A 295 4.07 24.99 -19.42
C GLU A 295 4.64 24.66 -18.03
N MET A 296 5.96 24.46 -17.93
CA MET A 296 6.63 24.23 -16.66
C MET A 296 6.58 25.46 -15.75
N MET A 297 6.63 26.69 -16.29
CA MET A 297 6.41 27.91 -15.50
C MET A 297 5.00 27.94 -14.88
N ASP A 298 3.99 27.60 -15.67
CA ASP A 298 2.60 27.49 -15.19
C ASP A 298 2.48 26.38 -14.14
N GLN A 299 3.17 25.25 -14.32
CA GLN A 299 3.22 24.18 -13.34
C GLN A 299 3.91 24.61 -12.03
N VAL A 300 4.92 25.50 -12.07
CA VAL A 300 5.66 25.95 -10.87
C VAL A 300 4.95 27.10 -10.14
N TYR A 301 4.23 27.97 -10.83
CA TYR A 301 3.66 29.18 -10.19
C TYR A 301 2.14 29.31 -10.31
N GLY A 302 1.48 28.37 -10.96
CA GLY A 302 0.05 28.36 -11.20
C GLY A 302 -0.31 28.72 -12.64
N THR A 303 -1.45 28.20 -13.08
CA THR A 303 -1.97 28.37 -14.44
C THR A 303 -2.06 29.84 -14.84
N GLY A 304 -1.45 30.19 -15.97
CA GLY A 304 -1.50 31.53 -16.56
C GLY A 304 -0.34 32.43 -16.16
N PHE A 305 0.58 31.98 -15.30
CA PHE A 305 1.80 32.71 -14.95
C PHE A 305 2.69 33.00 -16.17
N SER A 306 2.78 32.04 -17.10
CA SER A 306 3.56 32.13 -18.33
C SER A 306 3.06 33.18 -19.32
N SER A 307 1.80 33.63 -19.18
CA SER A 307 1.19 34.63 -20.09
C SER A 307 1.96 35.95 -20.13
N ALA A 308 2.57 36.35 -19.00
CA ALA A 308 3.32 37.59 -18.89
C ALA A 308 4.60 37.62 -19.74
N VAL A 309 5.11 36.46 -20.15
CA VAL A 309 6.38 36.30 -20.88
C VAL A 309 6.21 35.65 -22.26
N ARG A 310 5.04 35.08 -22.55
CA ARG A 310 4.74 34.34 -23.79
C ARG A 310 4.93 35.18 -25.07
N ASP A 311 4.35 36.37 -25.10
CA ASP A 311 4.32 37.23 -26.31
C ASP A 311 5.33 38.39 -26.24
N ARG A 312 6.33 38.29 -25.36
CA ARG A 312 7.35 39.33 -25.26
C ARG A 312 8.37 39.25 -26.41
N PRO A 313 8.93 40.39 -26.84
CA PRO A 313 10.08 40.40 -27.75
C PRO A 313 11.23 39.54 -27.19
N ALA A 314 12.06 39.00 -28.09
CA ALA A 314 13.23 38.23 -27.72
C ALA A 314 14.12 39.00 -26.73
N ASP A 315 14.34 38.41 -25.57
CA ASP A 315 15.12 38.96 -24.47
C ASP A 315 15.97 37.82 -23.91
N PRO A 316 17.32 37.91 -23.99
CA PRO A 316 18.18 36.79 -23.62
C PRO A 316 17.98 36.28 -22.18
N PHE A 317 17.57 37.16 -21.25
CA PHE A 317 17.33 36.75 -19.87
C PHE A 317 16.02 35.99 -19.73
N ILE A 318 14.95 36.45 -20.39
CA ILE A 318 13.68 35.73 -20.44
C ILE A 318 13.84 34.40 -21.18
N ASP A 319 14.62 34.38 -22.27
CA ASP A 319 14.85 33.18 -23.08
C ASP A 319 15.57 32.09 -22.31
N GLU A 320 16.66 32.40 -21.61
CA GLU A 320 17.33 31.43 -20.72
C GLU A 320 16.44 31.02 -19.52
N THR A 321 15.60 31.93 -19.02
CA THR A 321 14.66 31.61 -17.95
C THR A 321 13.68 30.52 -18.41
N VAL A 322 13.07 30.68 -19.59
CA VAL A 322 12.08 29.71 -20.09
C VAL A 322 12.75 28.43 -20.60
N ASP A 323 13.74 28.56 -21.49
CA ASP A 323 14.27 27.46 -22.29
C ASP A 323 15.32 26.62 -21.54
N TYR A 324 15.96 27.19 -20.52
CA TYR A 324 16.93 26.50 -19.69
C TYR A 324 16.43 26.27 -18.27
N LEU A 325 16.13 27.32 -17.51
CA LEU A 325 15.73 27.17 -16.11
C LEU A 325 14.43 26.35 -15.99
N PHE A 326 13.36 26.73 -16.68
CA PHE A 326 12.10 25.97 -16.56
C PHE A 326 12.15 24.68 -17.38
N ALA A 327 12.48 24.74 -18.67
CA ALA A 327 12.40 23.56 -19.51
C ALA A 327 13.42 22.46 -19.14
N GLN A 328 14.66 22.84 -18.78
CA GLN A 328 15.74 21.87 -18.57
C GLN A 328 16.15 21.69 -17.11
N VAL A 329 15.92 22.66 -16.21
CA VAL A 329 16.28 22.48 -14.78
C VAL A 329 15.07 22.03 -13.98
N TRP A 330 13.95 22.74 -14.05
CA TRP A 330 12.71 22.34 -13.36
C TRP A 330 12.07 21.11 -13.99
N GLY A 331 12.09 21.02 -15.33
CA GLY A 331 11.54 19.88 -16.07
C GLY A 331 12.34 18.57 -15.99
N ARG A 332 13.50 18.55 -15.32
CA ARG A 332 14.30 17.32 -15.19
C ARG A 332 13.63 16.32 -14.27
N ALA A 333 13.59 15.07 -14.72
CA ALA A 333 13.20 13.93 -13.90
C ALA A 333 14.10 13.77 -12.65
N GLY A 334 13.61 13.00 -11.67
CA GLY A 334 14.31 12.66 -10.44
C GLY A 334 13.95 13.49 -9.20
N LEU A 335 13.42 14.71 -9.36
CA LEU A 335 12.86 15.50 -8.26
C LEU A 335 11.51 16.07 -8.66
N SER A 336 10.51 15.93 -7.79
CA SER A 336 9.20 16.54 -8.01
C SER A 336 9.28 18.08 -7.94
N VAL A 337 8.27 18.77 -8.48
CA VAL A 337 8.15 20.24 -8.35
C VAL A 337 8.18 20.65 -6.88
N ARG A 338 7.51 19.87 -6.01
CA ARG A 338 7.50 20.08 -4.56
C ARG A 338 8.90 19.99 -3.94
N ASP A 339 9.69 18.98 -4.32
CA ASP A 339 11.05 18.81 -3.79
C ASP A 339 11.96 19.96 -4.22
N ARG A 340 11.89 20.34 -5.50
CA ARG A 340 12.61 21.49 -6.04
C ARG A 340 12.18 22.78 -5.37
N ARG A 341 10.90 22.95 -5.06
CA ARG A 341 10.37 24.09 -4.33
C ARG A 341 10.93 24.18 -2.93
N LEU A 342 10.96 23.08 -2.18
CA LEU A 342 11.54 23.06 -0.83
C LEU A 342 13.03 23.39 -0.84
N LEU A 343 13.79 22.85 -1.81
CA LEU A 343 15.19 23.22 -2.00
C LEU A 343 15.36 24.71 -2.30
N THR A 344 14.55 25.24 -3.23
CA THR A 344 14.58 26.64 -3.63
C THR A 344 14.17 27.56 -2.47
N LEU A 345 13.17 27.17 -1.69
CA LEU A 345 12.72 27.87 -0.49
C LEU A 345 13.82 27.91 0.58
N GLY A 346 14.52 26.80 0.80
CA GLY A 346 15.65 26.74 1.74
C GLY A 346 16.81 27.65 1.32
N VAL A 347 17.16 27.66 0.02
CA VAL A 347 18.17 28.58 -0.52
C VAL A 347 17.70 30.03 -0.38
N ALA A 348 16.46 30.35 -0.76
CA ALA A 348 15.90 31.70 -0.63
C ALA A 348 15.88 32.18 0.83
N ALA A 349 15.52 31.30 1.76
CA ALA A 349 15.54 31.58 3.19
C ALA A 349 16.94 31.99 3.68
N SER A 350 18.01 31.36 3.18
CA SER A 350 19.39 31.74 3.52
C SER A 350 19.79 33.14 3.06
N THR A 351 19.09 33.70 2.05
CA THR A 351 19.36 35.04 1.51
C THR A 351 18.56 36.15 2.18
N GLY A 352 17.56 35.81 3.02
CA GLY A 352 16.76 36.79 3.75
C GLY A 352 15.86 37.69 2.88
N ARG A 353 15.51 37.28 1.65
CA ARG A 353 14.68 38.07 0.72
C ARG A 353 13.20 37.68 0.80
N ALA A 354 12.41 38.46 1.54
CA ALA A 354 11.00 38.15 1.81
C ALA A 354 10.14 38.07 0.54
N GLU A 355 10.31 38.99 -0.40
CA GLU A 355 9.63 38.99 -1.70
C GLU A 355 9.87 37.72 -2.52
N LEU A 356 11.10 37.19 -2.55
CA LEU A 356 11.41 35.94 -3.24
C LEU A 356 10.72 34.74 -2.55
N ILE A 357 10.74 34.73 -1.23
CA ILE A 357 10.12 33.68 -0.41
C ILE A 357 8.61 33.67 -0.61
N GLN A 358 7.97 34.85 -0.69
CA GLN A 358 6.55 34.98 -0.97
C GLN A 358 6.17 34.36 -2.32
N ILE A 359 6.94 34.61 -3.39
CA ILE A 359 6.69 34.03 -4.72
C ILE A 359 6.76 32.50 -4.68
N ILE A 360 7.79 31.94 -4.03
CA ILE A 360 7.99 30.49 -3.91
C ILE A 360 6.86 29.85 -3.10
N ALA A 361 6.50 30.45 -1.96
CA ALA A 361 5.44 29.98 -1.07
C ALA A 361 4.05 30.06 -1.74
N ASN A 362 3.79 31.13 -2.51
CA ASN A 362 2.55 31.28 -3.27
C ASN A 362 2.36 30.11 -4.25
N GLY A 363 3.36 29.79 -5.07
CA GLY A 363 3.21 28.67 -6.01
C GLY A 363 2.96 27.33 -5.28
N GLY A 364 3.54 27.14 -4.08
CA GLY A 364 3.29 25.94 -3.27
C GLY A 364 1.85 25.85 -2.76
N LEU A 365 1.25 26.99 -2.40
CA LEU A 365 -0.14 27.10 -1.97
C LEU A 365 -1.11 26.93 -3.14
N VAL A 366 -0.87 27.63 -4.26
CA VAL A 366 -1.71 27.57 -5.48
C VAL A 366 -1.80 26.14 -6.01
N ASN A 367 -0.67 25.43 -6.04
CA ASN A 367 -0.60 24.08 -6.60
C ASN A 367 -1.01 22.98 -5.60
N GLY A 368 -1.33 23.34 -4.35
CA GLY A 368 -1.63 22.38 -3.29
C GLY A 368 -0.43 21.52 -2.87
N GLU A 369 0.80 21.89 -3.25
CA GLU A 369 2.03 21.17 -2.91
C GLU A 369 2.39 21.30 -1.43
N LEU A 370 2.03 22.44 -0.83
CA LEU A 370 2.32 22.79 0.57
C LEU A 370 1.11 23.46 1.21
N THR A 371 0.74 22.99 2.40
CA THR A 371 -0.28 23.66 3.22
C THR A 371 0.28 24.86 3.96
N ALA A 372 -0.59 25.76 4.42
CA ALA A 372 -0.20 26.89 5.27
C ALA A 372 0.56 26.44 6.53
N ASP A 373 0.15 25.33 7.14
CA ASP A 373 0.81 24.78 8.32
C ASP A 373 2.17 24.17 8.01
N GLN A 374 2.29 23.47 6.87
CA GLN A 374 3.59 22.96 6.41
C GLN A 374 4.56 24.10 6.12
N LEU A 375 4.10 25.21 5.56
CA LEU A 375 4.93 26.40 5.34
C LEU A 375 5.37 27.06 6.65
N ARG A 376 4.47 27.18 7.63
CA ARG A 376 4.83 27.68 8.98
C ARG A 376 5.86 26.79 9.65
N GLU A 377 5.68 25.48 9.58
CA GLU A 377 6.63 24.51 10.12
C GLU A 377 7.99 24.59 9.40
N ALA A 378 7.98 24.77 8.07
CA ALA A 378 9.21 24.96 7.30
C ALA A 378 9.99 26.20 7.76
N VAL A 379 9.31 27.31 8.10
CA VAL A 379 9.95 28.50 8.67
C VAL A 379 10.64 28.17 9.99
N LEU A 380 9.96 27.47 10.90
CA LEU A 380 10.52 27.07 12.20
C LEU A 380 11.76 26.18 12.02
N HIS A 381 11.67 25.20 11.11
CA HIS A 381 12.78 24.32 10.79
C HIS A 381 13.97 25.10 10.22
N LEU A 382 13.74 25.96 9.22
CA LEU A 382 14.78 26.74 8.56
C LEU A 382 15.42 27.76 9.51
N ALA A 383 14.70 28.26 10.52
CA ALA A 383 15.22 29.24 11.46
C ALA A 383 16.48 28.77 12.22
N VAL A 384 16.59 27.46 12.47
CA VAL A 384 17.74 26.84 13.12
C VAL A 384 18.99 26.90 12.23
N TYR A 385 18.82 26.79 10.91
CA TYR A 385 19.93 26.66 9.96
C TYR A 385 20.30 27.97 9.26
N THR A 386 19.33 28.85 9.02
CA THR A 386 19.56 30.13 8.32
C THR A 386 19.79 31.30 9.26
N GLY A 387 19.52 31.11 10.56
CA GLY A 387 19.61 32.14 11.60
C GLY A 387 18.36 33.02 11.69
N TRP A 388 18.11 33.56 12.88
CA TRP A 388 16.83 34.20 13.21
C TRP A 388 16.48 35.43 12.36
N CYS A 389 17.48 36.23 11.94
CA CYS A 389 17.25 37.40 11.09
C CYS A 389 16.72 37.00 9.69
N ASN A 390 17.35 36.01 9.07
CA ASN A 390 16.91 35.44 7.80
C ASN A 390 15.57 34.72 7.93
N ALA A 391 15.37 34.02 9.05
CA ALA A 391 14.09 33.39 9.37
C ALA A 391 12.96 34.41 9.53
N THR A 392 13.24 35.61 10.06
CA THR A 392 12.25 36.69 10.18
C THR A 392 11.77 37.15 8.80
N ALA A 393 12.68 37.31 7.83
CA ALA A 393 12.31 37.61 6.45
C ALA A 393 11.55 36.44 5.79
N THR A 394 11.95 35.20 6.10
CA THR A 394 11.26 33.98 5.65
C THR A 394 9.83 33.92 6.16
N HIS A 395 9.65 34.17 7.45
CA HIS A 395 8.36 34.26 8.11
C HIS A 395 7.48 35.35 7.47
N ALA A 396 8.05 36.52 7.19
CA ALA A 396 7.33 37.62 6.54
C ALA A 396 6.83 37.21 5.15
N GLY A 397 7.68 36.63 4.30
CA GLY A 397 7.31 36.17 2.96
C GLY A 397 6.25 35.07 2.97
N VAL A 398 6.40 34.06 3.85
CA VAL A 398 5.42 32.98 4.03
C VAL A 398 4.08 33.52 4.55
N THR A 399 4.10 34.43 5.52
CA THR A 399 2.87 35.03 6.06
C THR A 399 2.14 35.83 4.99
N ALA A 400 2.86 36.61 4.18
CA ALA A 400 2.29 37.35 3.08
C ALA A 400 1.67 36.42 2.01
N ALA A 401 2.31 35.29 1.73
CA ALA A 401 1.78 34.27 0.82
C ALA A 401 0.48 33.64 1.37
N ILE A 402 0.48 33.20 2.63
CA ILE A 402 -0.70 32.62 3.28
C ILE A 402 -1.86 33.63 3.33
N ALA A 403 -1.57 34.89 3.64
CA ALA A 403 -2.58 35.95 3.70
C ALA A 403 -3.24 36.20 2.33
N ALA A 404 -2.50 36.06 1.23
CA ALA A 404 -3.05 36.17 -0.12
C ALA A 404 -4.02 35.03 -0.48
N HIS A 405 -3.92 33.89 0.21
CA HIS A 405 -4.73 32.68 -0.02
C HIS A 405 -5.78 32.43 1.07
N THR A 406 -5.87 33.30 2.07
CA THR A 406 -6.89 33.22 3.13
C THR A 406 -8.05 34.15 2.76
N PRO A 407 -9.29 33.66 2.61
CA PRO A 407 -10.43 34.51 2.28
C PRO A 407 -10.63 35.60 3.33
N ARG A 408 -10.87 36.85 2.90
CA ARG A 408 -11.13 37.96 3.84
C ARG A 408 -12.49 37.80 4.50
N PRO A 409 -12.66 38.20 5.77
CA PRO A 409 -13.94 38.12 6.49
C PRO A 409 -15.10 38.91 5.86
N GLN A 410 -14.85 39.78 4.88
CA GLN A 410 -15.88 40.65 4.26
C GLN A 410 -16.68 39.95 3.13
N ASP A 411 -16.20 38.85 2.56
CA ASP A 411 -16.92 38.15 1.48
C ASP A 411 -18.05 37.23 1.99
N ALA A 412 -18.23 37.13 3.31
CA ALA A 412 -19.30 36.36 3.94
C ALA A 412 -20.56 37.19 4.27
N SER A 413 -20.51 38.53 4.23
CA SER A 413 -21.66 39.38 4.61
C SER A 413 -22.61 39.69 3.45
N ASP A 414 -22.22 39.49 2.20
CA ASP A 414 -23.04 39.84 1.02
C ASP A 414 -23.98 38.70 0.56
N ARG A 415 -24.02 37.57 1.29
CA ARG A 415 -25.00 36.50 1.08
C ARG A 415 -26.14 36.57 2.11
N GLN A 416 -26.80 37.73 2.22
CA GLN A 416 -28.13 37.80 2.84
C GLN A 416 -29.21 37.80 1.75
N GLU A 417 -30.08 36.78 1.84
CA GLU A 417 -31.21 36.50 0.94
C GLU A 417 -32.17 37.70 0.79
N PRO A 418 -32.72 37.95 -0.42
CA PRO A 418 -33.86 38.84 -0.54
C PRO A 418 -35.13 38.14 -0.03
N LYS A 419 -35.87 38.86 0.82
CA LYS A 419 -37.18 38.47 1.38
C LYS A 419 -38.24 38.14 0.33
#